data_AF-A0A7X5IRC1-F1
#
_entry.id   AF-A0A7X5IRC1-F1
#
_cell.length_a   1.000
_cell.length_b   1.000
_cell.length_c   1.000
_cell.angle_alpha   90.00
_cell.angle_beta   90.00
_cell.angle_gamma   90.00
#
_symmetry.space_group_name_H-M   'P 1'
#
loop_
_entity.id
_entity.type
_entity.pdbx_description
1 polymer ?
#
loop_
_entity_poly.entity_id
_entity_poly.type
_entity_poly.pdbx_seq_one_letter_code
_entity_poly.pdbx_strand_id
1 'polypeptide(L)'
;MEKHWEERLKFSRRTEDQLKRWAARYGYKEHPMQILDHAKSGYNGGRYSSINLQNEHTIEFRIFRGTLKYNTLIATLQLVNRVCDVAISLSDTTLKALSWTSFVAAIQEPELIQYLKERRLYINEPVKMEEEI
;
A
#
# COMPACT_ATOMS: atom_id res chain seq x y z
N MET A 1 8.87 2.83 2.22
CA MET A 1 7.50 2.30 2.48
C MET A 1 6.82 2.92 3.71
N GLU A 2 7.48 3.06 4.88
CA GLU A 2 6.85 3.70 6.06
C GLU A 2 6.53 5.20 5.89
N LYS A 3 7.23 5.89 4.98
CA LYS A 3 7.02 7.32 4.68
C LYS A 3 5.63 7.66 4.12
N HIS A 4 4.84 6.68 3.66
CA HIS A 4 3.50 6.88 3.09
C HIS A 4 2.41 6.17 3.90
N TRP A 5 2.61 6.09 5.21
CA TRP A 5 1.72 5.39 6.12
C TRP A 5 0.34 6.05 6.19
N GLU A 6 0.26 7.38 6.10
CA GLU A 6 -0.99 8.15 6.19
C GLU A 6 -1.90 7.95 4.96
N GLU A 7 -1.30 7.80 3.79
CA GLU A 7 -2.01 7.55 2.54
C GLU A 7 -2.54 6.12 2.50
N ARG A 8 -1.74 5.15 2.96
CA ARG A 8 -2.17 3.77 3.15
C ARG A 8 -3.25 3.64 4.24
N LEU A 9 -3.14 4.42 5.32
CA LEU A 9 -4.15 4.55 6.38
C LEU A 9 -5.49 4.96 5.78
N LYS A 10 -5.52 6.08 5.06
CA LYS A 10 -6.72 6.60 4.38
C LYS A 10 -7.30 5.59 3.39
N PHE A 11 -6.45 4.88 2.63
CA PHE A 11 -6.90 3.86 1.68
C PHE A 11 -7.56 2.67 2.39
N SER A 12 -6.95 2.19 3.48
CA SER A 12 -7.38 1.00 4.22
C SER A 12 -8.74 1.13 4.91
N ARG A 13 -9.23 2.37 5.10
CA ARG A 13 -10.44 2.72 5.86
C ARG A 13 -10.38 2.29 7.32
N ARG A 14 -9.17 2.21 7.88
CA ARG A 14 -8.92 1.97 9.30
C ARG A 14 -8.30 3.20 9.93
N THR A 15 -8.63 3.43 11.21
CA THR A 15 -7.87 4.37 12.04
C THR A 15 -6.51 3.77 12.40
N GLU A 16 -5.59 4.61 12.88
CA GLU A 16 -4.28 4.15 13.32
C GLU A 16 -4.39 3.12 14.46
N ASP A 17 -5.28 3.33 15.42
CA ASP A 17 -5.54 2.39 16.52
C ASP A 17 -6.10 1.06 16.02
N GLN A 18 -6.97 1.10 15.00
CA GLN A 18 -7.50 -0.11 14.38
C GLN A 18 -6.40 -0.87 13.63
N LEU A 19 -5.45 -0.21 12.98
CA LEU A 19 -4.32 -0.90 12.37
C LEU A 19 -3.36 -1.44 13.43
N LYS A 20 -3.01 -0.68 14.47
CA LYS A 20 -2.18 -1.19 15.57
C LYS A 20 -2.78 -2.46 16.19
N ARG A 21 -4.11 -2.53 16.30
CA ARG A 21 -4.82 -3.68 16.86
C ARG A 21 -5.00 -4.85 15.90
N TRP A 22 -5.23 -4.59 14.61
CA TRP A 22 -5.65 -5.64 13.66
C TRP A 22 -4.59 -5.97 12.59
N ALA A 23 -3.55 -5.16 12.46
CA ALA A 23 -2.53 -5.20 11.42
C ALA A 23 -1.31 -4.33 11.82
N ALA A 24 -0.67 -4.67 12.93
CA ALA A 24 0.58 -4.12 13.40
C ALA A 24 1.66 -4.12 12.30
N ARG A 25 2.45 -3.05 12.28
CA ARG A 25 3.55 -2.87 11.34
C ARG A 25 4.77 -3.65 11.79
N TYR A 26 5.53 -4.15 10.83
CA TYR A 26 6.91 -4.57 11.07
C TYR A 26 7.77 -3.30 11.14
N GLY A 27 8.47 -3.11 12.26
CA GLY A 27 9.35 -1.94 12.43
C GLY A 27 10.46 -1.93 11.37
N TYR A 28 10.81 -0.73 10.89
CA TYR A 28 11.86 -0.54 9.89
C TYR A 28 13.23 -1.00 10.40
N LYS A 29 13.98 -1.68 9.52
CA LYS A 29 15.40 -2.01 9.68
C LYS A 29 16.15 -1.48 8.47
N GLU A 30 17.42 -1.09 8.64
CA GLU A 30 18.19 -0.50 7.53
C GLU A 30 18.50 -1.52 6.41
N HIS A 31 18.76 -2.77 6.80
CA HIS A 31 19.11 -3.84 5.89
C HIS A 31 17.91 -4.71 5.48
N PRO A 32 17.68 -4.95 4.18
CA PRO A 32 16.58 -5.78 3.67
C PRO A 32 16.51 -7.17 4.29
N MET A 33 17.65 -7.84 4.48
CA MET A 33 17.69 -9.16 5.14
C MET A 33 17.22 -9.11 6.60
N GLN A 34 17.50 -8.03 7.33
CA GLN A 34 17.00 -7.85 8.69
C GLN A 34 15.50 -7.55 8.71
N ILE A 35 14.97 -6.84 7.70
CA ILE A 35 13.52 -6.65 7.53
C ILE A 35 12.86 -8.01 7.28
N LEU A 36 13.43 -8.82 6.38
CA LEU A 36 12.91 -10.14 6.03
C LEU A 36 12.95 -11.09 7.22
N ASP A 37 14.08 -11.15 7.92
CA ASP A 37 14.26 -11.98 9.11
C ASP A 37 13.31 -11.56 10.23
N HIS A 38 13.16 -10.25 10.47
CA HIS A 38 12.19 -9.72 11.43
C HIS A 38 10.74 -10.04 11.02
N ALA A 39 10.42 -10.02 9.72
CA ALA A 39 9.09 -10.33 9.23
C ALA A 39 8.77 -11.83 9.29
N LYS A 40 9.77 -12.70 9.07
CA LYS A 40 9.67 -14.17 9.14
C LYS A 40 9.71 -14.71 10.57
N SER A 41 10.49 -14.09 11.46
CA SER A 41 10.70 -14.52 12.85
C SER A 41 9.50 -14.30 13.77
N GLY A 42 8.31 -14.03 13.21
CA GLY A 42 7.06 -14.03 13.97
C GLY A 42 7.11 -13.11 15.18
N TYR A 43 7.21 -11.80 14.96
CA TYR A 43 7.07 -10.82 16.04
C TYR A 43 5.83 -11.16 16.91
N ASN A 44 5.89 -10.87 18.22
CA ASN A 44 4.84 -11.09 19.23
C ASN A 44 3.43 -10.52 18.90
N GLY A 45 3.22 -9.97 17.72
CA GLY A 45 1.92 -9.53 17.18
C GLY A 45 1.03 -10.66 16.65
N GLY A 46 1.52 -11.89 16.53
CA GLY A 46 0.71 -13.06 16.18
C GLY A 46 -0.16 -12.86 14.92
N ARG A 47 -1.48 -13.03 15.06
CA ARG A 47 -2.47 -12.85 13.96
C ARG A 47 -2.56 -11.41 13.44
N TYR A 48 -2.04 -10.43 14.17
CA TYR A 48 -2.21 -9.02 13.90
C TYR A 48 -1.02 -8.41 13.19
N SER A 49 -0.29 -9.14 12.34
CA SER A 49 0.66 -8.51 11.42
C SER A 49 -0.05 -7.93 10.20
N SER A 50 0.44 -6.79 9.70
CA SER A 50 -0.08 -6.14 8.48
C SER A 50 0.12 -6.96 7.21
N ILE A 51 1.19 -7.77 7.18
CA ILE A 51 1.48 -8.73 6.13
C ILE A 51 1.76 -10.08 6.80
N ASN A 52 1.17 -11.17 6.33
CA ASN A 52 1.55 -12.52 6.77
C ASN A 52 2.49 -13.14 5.73
N LEU A 53 3.67 -13.57 6.20
CA LEU A 53 4.70 -14.25 5.39
C LEU A 53 4.91 -15.71 5.82
N GLN A 54 4.05 -16.27 6.69
CA GLN A 54 4.17 -17.66 7.16
C GLN A 54 3.83 -18.68 6.07
N ASN A 55 3.06 -18.28 5.05
CA ASN A 55 2.75 -19.15 3.93
C ASN A 55 3.96 -19.21 3.00
N GLU A 56 4.33 -20.41 2.56
CA GLU A 56 5.54 -20.63 1.77
C GLU A 56 5.47 -19.96 0.38
N HIS A 57 4.30 -19.94 -0.24
CA HIS A 57 4.13 -19.49 -1.62
C HIS A 57 3.26 -18.25 -1.77
N THR A 58 2.70 -17.72 -0.68
CA THR A 58 1.76 -16.59 -0.73
C THR A 58 2.03 -15.57 0.36
N ILE A 59 1.56 -14.35 0.13
CA ILE A 59 1.55 -13.28 1.13
C ILE A 59 0.10 -12.88 1.41
N GLU A 60 -0.22 -12.58 2.66
CA GLU A 60 -1.55 -12.12 3.06
C GLU A 60 -1.50 -10.65 3.48
N PHE A 61 -2.23 -9.77 2.79
CA PHE A 61 -2.39 -8.38 3.22
C PHE A 61 -3.55 -8.27 4.21
N ARG A 62 -3.26 -7.93 5.46
CA ARG A 62 -4.26 -7.82 6.55
C ARG A 62 -4.66 -6.38 6.90
N ILE A 63 -4.21 -5.41 6.11
CA ILE A 63 -4.43 -3.98 6.40
C ILE A 63 -5.84 -3.51 6.05
N PHE A 64 -6.55 -4.16 5.13
CA PHE A 64 -7.81 -3.65 4.61
C PHE A 64 -8.98 -3.92 5.56
N ARG A 65 -9.96 -3.02 5.59
CA ARG A 65 -11.27 -3.27 6.19
C ARG A 65 -12.16 -4.03 5.19
N GLY A 66 -12.96 -5.00 5.66
CA GLY A 66 -13.94 -5.69 4.81
C GLY A 66 -14.91 -4.72 4.12
N THR A 67 -15.42 -5.10 2.96
CA THR A 67 -16.34 -4.30 2.14
C THR A 67 -17.28 -5.18 1.32
N LEU A 68 -18.52 -4.73 1.15
CA LEU A 68 -19.47 -5.32 0.18
C LEU A 68 -19.63 -4.43 -1.06
N LYS A 69 -19.02 -3.23 -1.08
CA LYS A 69 -19.04 -2.34 -2.24
C LYS A 69 -18.08 -2.86 -3.31
N TYR A 70 -18.62 -3.17 -4.49
CA TYR A 70 -17.86 -3.70 -5.63
C TYR A 70 -16.65 -2.83 -5.99
N ASN A 71 -16.85 -1.52 -6.22
CA ASN A 71 -15.75 -0.62 -6.62
C ASN A 71 -14.61 -0.62 -5.59
N THR A 72 -14.92 -0.67 -4.29
CA THR A 72 -13.89 -0.73 -3.25
C THR A 72 -13.16 -2.06 -3.23
N LEU A 73 -13.85 -3.17 -3.52
CA LEU A 73 -13.21 -4.48 -3.63
C LEU A 73 -12.22 -4.48 -4.80
N ILE A 74 -12.66 -4.06 -5.99
CA ILE A 74 -11.82 -4.03 -7.20
C ILE A 74 -10.64 -3.08 -7.03
N ALA A 75 -10.86 -1.87 -6.51
CA ALA A 75 -9.77 -0.92 -6.23
C ALA A 75 -8.73 -1.50 -5.25
N THR A 76 -9.17 -2.29 -4.27
CA THR A 76 -8.24 -2.96 -3.33
C THR A 76 -7.40 -4.01 -4.05
N LEU A 77 -8.00 -4.82 -4.92
CA LEU A 77 -7.29 -5.84 -5.69
C LEU A 77 -6.27 -5.19 -6.66
N GLN A 78 -6.67 -4.13 -7.36
CA GLN A 78 -5.80 -3.38 -8.25
C GLN A 78 -4.62 -2.76 -7.50
N LEU A 79 -4.85 -2.21 -6.29
CA LEU A 79 -3.75 -1.67 -5.47
C LEU A 79 -2.77 -2.76 -5.06
N VAL A 80 -3.29 -3.92 -4.59
CA VAL A 80 -2.45 -5.05 -4.20
C VAL A 80 -1.63 -5.56 -5.38
N ASN A 81 -2.24 -5.70 -6.55
CA ASN A 81 -1.52 -6.09 -7.77
C ASN A 81 -0.39 -5.12 -8.08
N ARG A 82 -0.66 -3.81 -8.07
CA ARG A 82 0.35 -2.79 -8.32
C ARG A 82 1.50 -2.80 -7.29
N VAL A 83 1.18 -3.05 -6.02
CA VAL A 83 2.19 -3.20 -4.96
C VAL A 83 3.09 -4.41 -5.24
N CYS A 84 2.52 -5.54 -5.65
CA CYS A 84 3.29 -6.73 -6.03
C CYS A 84 4.17 -6.47 -7.25
N ASP A 85 3.63 -5.85 -8.31
CA ASP A 85 4.39 -5.52 -9.52
C ASP A 85 5.60 -4.65 -9.21
N VAL A 86 5.40 -3.59 -8.41
CA VAL A 86 6.46 -2.68 -8.00
C VAL A 86 7.50 -3.39 -7.11
N ALA A 87 7.06 -4.28 -6.21
CA ALA A 87 7.97 -5.04 -5.35
C ALA A 87 8.83 -6.05 -6.11
N ILE A 88 8.31 -6.62 -7.20
CA ILE A 88 9.03 -7.59 -8.04
C ILE A 88 9.95 -6.89 -9.04
N SER A 89 9.52 -5.77 -9.61
CA SER A 89 10.21 -5.11 -10.73
C SER A 89 11.30 -4.12 -10.32
N LEU A 90 11.23 -3.56 -9.11
CA LEU A 90 12.17 -2.52 -8.68
C LEU A 90 13.26 -3.07 -7.76
N SER A 91 14.47 -2.53 -7.92
CA SER A 91 15.55 -2.74 -6.95
C SER A 91 15.24 -2.05 -5.61
N ASP A 92 15.87 -2.51 -4.53
CA ASP A 92 15.69 -1.93 -3.20
C ASP A 92 15.98 -0.42 -3.15
N THR A 93 16.99 0.05 -3.91
CA THR A 93 17.35 1.47 -3.96
C THR A 93 16.26 2.29 -4.65
N THR A 94 15.77 1.80 -5.79
CA THR A 94 14.66 2.43 -6.52
C THR A 94 13.38 2.43 -5.69
N LEU A 95 13.06 1.31 -5.03
CA LEU A 95 11.87 1.18 -4.18
C LEU A 95 11.92 2.10 -2.96
N LYS A 96 13.11 2.31 -2.37
CA LYS A 96 13.33 3.26 -1.27
C LYS A 96 13.15 4.72 -1.71
N ALA A 97 13.51 5.05 -2.95
CA ALA A 97 13.38 6.38 -3.53
C ALA A 97 11.97 6.67 -4.11
N LEU A 98 11.16 5.64 -4.35
CA LEU A 98 9.84 5.78 -4.93
C LEU A 98 8.89 6.57 -4.01
N SER A 99 8.45 7.74 -4.50
CA SER A 99 7.44 8.56 -3.82
C SER A 99 6.02 8.02 -4.03
N TRP A 100 5.09 8.35 -3.13
CA TRP A 100 3.66 8.06 -3.30
C TRP A 100 3.09 8.65 -4.59
N THR A 101 3.41 9.92 -4.89
CA THR A 101 2.94 10.58 -6.11
C THR A 101 3.39 9.83 -7.36
N SER A 102 4.66 9.44 -7.44
CA SER A 102 5.19 8.65 -8.56
C SER A 102 4.58 7.25 -8.64
N PHE A 103 4.34 6.60 -7.49
CA PHE A 103 3.66 5.31 -7.43
C PHE A 103 2.24 5.41 -7.99
N VAL A 104 1.50 6.44 -7.56
CA VAL A 104 0.09 6.65 -7.94
C VAL A 104 -0.06 7.16 -9.37
N ALA A 105 0.86 8.00 -9.86
CA ALA A 105 0.85 8.51 -11.24
C ALA A 105 0.98 7.39 -12.28
N ALA A 106 1.62 6.28 -11.92
CA ALA A 106 1.81 5.13 -12.81
C ALA A 106 0.61 4.15 -12.82
N ILE A 107 -0.44 4.41 -12.04
CA ILE A 107 -1.66 3.58 -11.99
C ILE A 107 -2.52 3.89 -13.21
N GLN A 108 -3.00 2.85 -13.88
CA GLN A 108 -3.90 2.96 -15.04
C GLN A 108 -5.28 2.33 -14.78
N GLU A 109 -5.41 1.62 -13.66
CA GLU A 109 -6.59 0.85 -13.29
C GLU A 109 -7.75 1.75 -12.85
N PRO A 110 -8.92 1.71 -13.53
CA PRO A 110 -9.93 2.74 -13.42
C PRO A 110 -10.62 2.80 -12.05
N GLU A 111 -10.95 1.65 -11.44
CA GLU A 111 -11.60 1.62 -10.12
C GLU A 111 -10.64 2.11 -9.02
N LEU A 112 -9.34 1.82 -9.15
CA LEU A 112 -8.32 2.33 -8.25
C LEU A 112 -8.14 3.84 -8.41
N ILE A 113 -8.04 4.35 -9.63
CA ILE A 113 -7.98 5.80 -9.90
C ILE A 113 -9.20 6.51 -9.31
N GLN A 114 -10.40 5.99 -9.57
CA GLN A 114 -11.64 6.54 -9.03
C GLN A 114 -11.59 6.57 -7.49
N TYR A 115 -11.25 5.44 -6.87
CA TYR A 115 -11.20 5.35 -5.41
C TYR A 115 -10.16 6.29 -4.80
N LEU A 116 -8.99 6.43 -5.41
CA LEU A 116 -7.95 7.36 -4.96
C LEU A 116 -8.42 8.82 -5.06
N LYS A 117 -9.12 9.19 -6.15
CA LYS A 117 -9.70 10.53 -6.32
C LYS A 117 -10.78 10.83 -5.28
N GLU A 118 -11.73 9.91 -5.08
CA GLU A 118 -12.79 10.03 -4.05
C GLU A 118 -12.23 10.22 -2.63
N ARG A 119 -11.06 9.65 -2.36
CA ARG A 119 -10.37 9.71 -1.07
C ARG A 119 -9.33 10.83 -0.96
N ARG A 120 -9.17 11.67 -1.99
CA ARG A 120 -8.13 12.71 -2.08
C ARG A 120 -6.72 12.16 -1.84
N LEU A 121 -6.46 10.97 -2.38
CA LEU A 121 -5.18 10.26 -2.37
C LEU A 121 -4.46 10.32 -3.73
N TYR A 122 -5.19 10.72 -4.76
CA TYR A 122 -4.68 11.03 -6.09
C TYR A 122 -4.48 12.53 -6.21
N ILE A 123 -3.25 12.98 -6.37
CA ILE A 123 -2.97 14.34 -6.81
C ILE A 123 -2.89 14.25 -8.34
N ASN A 124 -3.94 14.72 -9.04
CA ASN A 124 -3.79 15.01 -10.46
C ASN A 124 -2.73 16.14 -10.56
N GLU A 125 -1.65 15.92 -11.29
CA GLU A 125 -0.76 16.99 -11.74
C GLU A 125 -1.45 17.89 -12.80
N PRO A 126 -0.97 19.13 -13.03
CA PRO A 126 -1.79 20.29 -13.36
C PRO A 126 -2.58 20.17 -14.67
N VAL A 127 -3.75 20.79 -14.68
CA VAL A 127 -4.58 21.00 -15.87
C VAL A 127 -3.72 21.76 -16.88
N LYS A 128 -3.60 21.25 -18.12
CA LYS A 128 -3.10 22.06 -19.24
C LYS A 128 -4.02 23.27 -19.32
N MET A 129 -3.52 24.45 -19.00
CA MET A 129 -4.21 25.70 -19.31
C MET A 129 -4.38 25.69 -20.83
N GLU A 130 -5.62 25.59 -21.30
CA GLU A 130 -5.92 25.98 -22.67
C GLU A 130 -5.50 27.46 -22.78
N GLU A 131 -4.60 27.77 -23.71
CA GLU A 131 -4.30 29.16 -24.04
C GLU A 131 -5.63 29.81 -24.45
N GLU A 132 -6.09 30.79 -23.68
CA GLU A 132 -7.18 31.66 -24.15
C GLU A 132 -6.67 32.34 -25.44
N ILE A 133 -7.42 32.12 -26.52
CA ILE A 133 -7.17 32.66 -27.87
C ILE A 133 -7.16 34.18 -27.87
#